data_AF-A0A1V2HZ99-F1
#
_entry.id   AF-A0A1V2HZ99-F1
#
_cell.length_a   1.000
_cell.length_b   1.000
_cell.length_c   1.000
_cell.angle_alpha   90.00
_cell.angle_beta   90.00
_cell.angle_gamma   90.00
#
_symmetry.space_group_name_H-M   'P 1'
#
loop_
_entity.id
_entity.type
_entity.pdbx_description
1 polymer ?
#
loop_
_entity_poly.entity_id
_entity_poly.type
_entity_poly.pdbx_seq_one_letter_code
_entity_poly.pdbx_strand_id
1 'polypeptide(L)'
;MSARGAGDGPATRVDDPVEDYLDQLYARLPADARGARRLLAEAEDHLREATAAGVAEGLPVVEARRRAVDRLGDPRAFTRAAAVSSWHRPSWAAIRDLTWAAARMAGIGLVAIGVSGGVAAAMNAAFGRHFVGGGPAGVAYPTAACAHFLAVHPGAASCAQAAMLENSQDAVSLRLLAGLVGLLVLAVGNAPAMVHRRRGGRPRRSSLPSTLVPAVGATAFGAAGAVLVGLAADDTVVGVSSGAGYYLSGGLVALAVAAAYAISLNRVLPAYGA
;
A
#
# COMPACT_ATOMS: atom_id res chain seq x y z
N MET A 1 78.26 19.59 -11.65
CA MET A 1 77.50 20.55 -10.83
C MET A 1 76.04 20.12 -10.86
N SER A 2 75.56 19.68 -9.71
CA SER A 2 74.29 19.00 -9.50
C SER A 2 73.42 19.96 -8.67
N ALA A 3 72.30 20.40 -9.23
CA ALA A 3 71.28 21.15 -8.51
C ALA A 3 70.09 20.21 -8.26
N ARG A 4 70.14 19.48 -7.14
CA ARG A 4 68.97 18.83 -6.57
C ARG A 4 68.06 19.91 -6.01
N GLY A 5 66.94 20.15 -6.68
CA GLY A 5 65.82 20.88 -6.12
C GLY A 5 65.24 20.08 -4.95
N ALA A 6 65.54 20.55 -3.74
CA ALA A 6 64.82 20.19 -2.53
C ALA A 6 63.63 21.15 -2.41
N GLY A 7 62.41 20.60 -2.29
CA GLY A 7 61.23 21.41 -1.99
C GLY A 7 59.94 20.86 -2.58
N ASP A 8 59.47 19.72 -2.05
CA ASP A 8 58.04 19.46 -1.79
C ASP A 8 57.95 18.09 -1.10
N GLY A 9 58.14 18.10 0.22
CA GLY A 9 57.78 16.96 1.05
C GLY A 9 56.26 16.74 0.99
N PRO A 10 55.76 15.56 1.36
CA PRO A 10 54.32 15.29 1.44
C PRO A 10 53.72 16.22 2.50
N ALA A 11 53.19 17.37 2.07
CA ALA A 11 52.32 18.21 2.88
C ALA A 11 51.11 17.36 3.27
N THR A 12 51.16 16.81 4.48
CA THR A 12 50.05 16.59 5.41
C THR A 12 48.69 16.44 4.72
N ARG A 13 48.42 15.25 4.18
CA ARG A 13 47.07 14.75 3.88
C ARG A 13 46.21 14.56 5.15
N VAL A 14 46.55 15.25 6.24
CA VAL A 14 46.11 14.94 7.61
C VAL A 14 45.08 15.95 8.14
N ASP A 15 44.83 17.08 7.47
CA ASP A 15 43.87 18.09 7.95
C ASP A 15 43.10 18.78 6.78
N ASP A 16 42.46 18.02 5.87
CA ASP A 16 41.49 18.63 4.95
C ASP A 16 40.07 18.54 5.54
N PRO A 17 39.53 19.63 6.12
CA PRO A 17 38.24 19.58 6.81
C PRO A 17 37.08 19.19 5.89
N VAL A 18 37.22 19.37 4.58
CA VAL A 18 36.22 18.96 3.58
C VAL A 18 36.17 17.44 3.45
N GLU A 19 37.33 16.78 3.32
CA GLU A 19 37.41 15.32 3.20
C GLU A 19 36.96 14.65 4.49
N ASP A 20 37.38 15.15 5.66
CA ASP A 20 36.93 14.65 6.96
C ASP A 20 35.40 14.75 7.13
N TYR A 21 34.80 15.83 6.61
CA TYR A 21 33.36 16.00 6.61
C TYR A 21 32.67 15.01 5.68
N LEU A 22 33.18 14.79 4.47
CA LEU A 22 32.63 13.85 3.49
C LEU A 22 32.74 12.40 3.97
N ASP A 23 33.84 12.02 4.63
CA ASP A 23 34.01 10.70 5.23
C ASP A 23 33.01 10.48 6.38
N GLN A 24 32.83 11.48 7.23
CA GLN A 24 31.81 11.43 8.28
C GLN A 24 30.39 11.35 7.70
N LEU A 25 30.12 12.06 6.61
CA LEU A 25 28.86 12.01 5.91
C LEU A 25 28.64 10.61 5.31
N TYR A 26 29.62 10.07 4.60
CA TYR A 26 29.58 8.74 3.98
C TYR A 26 29.30 7.63 5.00
N ALA A 27 30.00 7.65 6.14
CA ALA A 27 29.81 6.68 7.21
C ALA A 27 28.39 6.69 7.81
N ARG A 28 27.62 7.76 7.59
CA ARG A 28 26.26 7.95 8.12
C ARG A 28 25.17 7.78 7.06
N LEU A 29 25.52 7.63 5.77
CA LEU A 29 24.53 7.52 4.71
C LEU A 29 23.84 6.13 4.73
N PRO A 30 22.54 6.08 4.39
CA PRO A 30 21.83 4.80 4.29
C PRO A 30 22.37 3.94 3.13
N ALA A 31 22.12 2.63 3.22
CA ALA A 31 22.68 1.59 2.33
C ALA A 31 22.32 1.69 0.83
N ASP A 32 21.52 2.67 0.40
CA ASP A 32 21.29 2.88 -1.03
C ASP A 32 22.50 3.57 -1.67
N ALA A 33 23.35 2.77 -2.33
CA ALA A 33 24.57 3.24 -2.98
C ALA A 33 24.34 4.37 -4.01
N ARG A 34 23.17 4.42 -4.67
CA ARG A 34 22.87 5.50 -5.63
C ARG A 34 22.48 6.79 -4.94
N GLY A 35 21.61 6.72 -3.93
CA GLY A 35 21.26 7.85 -3.09
C GLY A 35 22.48 8.43 -2.39
N ALA A 36 23.33 7.57 -1.81
CA ALA A 36 24.54 7.97 -1.11
C ALA A 36 25.52 8.71 -2.04
N ARG A 37 25.78 8.19 -3.24
CA ARG A 37 26.65 8.86 -4.23
C ARG A 37 26.09 10.22 -4.67
N ARG A 38 24.78 10.32 -4.86
CA ARG A 38 24.14 11.58 -5.23
C ARG A 38 24.27 12.60 -4.10
N LEU A 39 24.00 12.19 -2.86
CA LEU A 39 24.08 13.08 -1.70
C LEU A 39 25.50 13.57 -1.44
N LEU A 40 26.49 12.68 -1.60
CA LEU A 40 27.90 13.04 -1.48
C LEU A 40 28.32 14.04 -2.55
N ALA A 41 27.97 13.79 -3.81
CA ALA A 41 28.29 14.71 -4.90
C ALA A 41 27.65 16.09 -4.69
N GLU A 42 26.40 16.14 -4.22
CA GLU A 42 25.70 17.38 -3.92
C GLU A 42 26.33 18.14 -2.73
N ALA A 43 26.70 17.42 -1.66
CA ALA A 43 27.41 18.01 -0.53
C ALA A 43 28.80 18.53 -0.93
N GLU A 44 29.54 17.78 -1.74
CA GLU A 44 30.84 18.17 -2.27
C GLU A 44 30.75 19.42 -3.14
N ASP A 45 29.77 19.49 -4.04
CA ASP A 45 29.55 20.66 -4.89
C ASP A 45 29.24 21.91 -4.05
N HIS A 46 28.39 21.79 -3.02
CA HIS A 46 28.12 22.91 -2.09
C HIS A 46 29.34 23.34 -1.29
N LEU A 47 30.18 22.39 -0.83
CA LEU A 47 31.43 22.70 -0.14
C LEU A 47 32.42 23.41 -1.07
N ARG A 48 32.52 22.98 -2.33
CA ARG A 48 33.37 23.62 -3.35
C ARG A 48 32.89 25.04 -3.66
N GLU A 49 31.60 25.23 -3.85
CA GLU A 49 30.99 26.54 -4.12
C GLU A 49 31.20 27.49 -2.93
N ALA A 50 30.92 27.04 -1.70
CA ALA A 50 31.11 27.84 -0.49
C ALA A 50 32.58 28.18 -0.22
N THR A 51 33.49 27.25 -0.51
CA THR A 51 34.94 27.49 -0.42
C THR A 51 35.38 28.53 -1.43
N ALA A 52 34.94 28.41 -2.69
CA ALA A 52 35.26 29.38 -3.75
C ALA A 52 34.77 30.79 -3.40
N ALA A 53 33.56 30.91 -2.84
CA ALA A 53 33.02 32.17 -2.35
C ALA A 53 33.89 32.77 -1.23
N GLY A 54 34.32 31.97 -0.25
CA GLY A 54 35.20 32.44 0.83
C GLY A 54 36.56 32.93 0.32
N VAL A 55 37.15 32.25 -0.67
CA VAL A 55 38.40 32.69 -1.31
C VAL A 55 38.21 33.99 -2.09
N ALA A 56 37.08 34.15 -2.79
CA ALA A 56 36.75 35.40 -3.49
C ALA A 56 36.56 36.59 -2.53
N GLU A 57 36.13 36.32 -1.29
CA GLU A 57 36.06 37.30 -0.19
C GLU A 57 37.44 37.60 0.44
N GLY A 58 38.52 36.98 -0.05
CA GLY A 58 39.89 37.20 0.41
C GLY A 58 40.32 36.32 1.59
N LEU A 59 39.54 35.29 1.96
CA LEU A 59 39.95 34.35 3.00
C LEU A 59 41.05 33.40 2.48
N PRO A 60 42.02 33.02 3.33
CA PRO A 60 42.91 31.91 3.04
C PRO A 60 42.12 30.62 2.76
N VAL A 61 42.59 29.80 1.81
CA VAL A 61 41.88 28.59 1.34
C VAL A 61 41.46 27.66 2.47
N VAL A 62 42.35 27.42 3.45
CA VAL A 62 42.06 26.53 4.60
C VAL A 62 40.93 27.09 5.47
N GLU A 63 40.92 28.41 5.70
CA GLU A 63 39.88 29.07 6.48
C GLU A 63 38.54 29.09 5.73
N ALA A 64 38.58 29.32 4.40
CA ALA A 64 37.39 29.25 3.55
C ALA A 64 36.74 27.87 3.59
N ARG A 65 37.54 26.78 3.59
CA ARG A 65 37.04 25.40 3.71
C ARG A 65 36.41 25.11 5.07
N ARG A 66 37.05 25.52 6.18
CA ARG A 66 36.47 25.38 7.53
C ARG A 66 35.14 26.12 7.63
N ARG A 67 35.10 27.36 7.14
CA ARG A 67 33.88 28.17 7.10
C ARG A 67 32.78 27.54 6.22
N ALA A 68 33.15 26.86 5.14
CA ALA A 68 32.21 26.11 4.30
C ALA A 68 31.59 24.93 5.05
N VAL A 69 32.40 24.15 5.77
CA VAL A 69 31.94 23.04 6.63
C VAL A 69 31.03 23.57 7.75
N ASP A 70 31.45 24.63 8.45
CA ASP A 70 30.66 25.24 9.53
C ASP A 70 29.30 25.77 9.04
N ARG A 71 29.24 26.34 7.83
CA ARG A 71 27.99 26.78 7.20
C ARG A 71 27.06 25.61 6.86
N LEU A 72 27.61 24.50 6.40
CA LEU A 72 26.84 23.31 6.05
C LEU A 72 26.28 22.60 7.30
N GLY A 73 26.98 22.73 8.43
CA GLY A 73 26.53 22.32 9.75
C GLY A 73 26.88 20.87 10.09
N ASP A 74 26.19 20.29 11.08
CA ASP A 74 26.46 18.91 11.53
C ASP A 74 26.05 17.87 10.47
N PRO A 75 26.92 16.89 10.11
CA PRO A 75 26.60 15.82 9.17
C PRO A 75 25.32 15.05 9.51
N ARG A 76 24.97 14.90 10.81
CA ARG A 76 23.71 14.22 11.21
C ARG A 76 22.49 15.12 10.99
N ALA A 77 22.61 16.43 11.15
CA ALA A 77 21.56 17.38 10.81
C ALA A 77 21.34 17.40 9.28
N PHE A 78 22.43 17.44 8.49
CA PHE A 78 22.37 17.42 7.03
C PHE A 78 21.69 16.15 6.49
N THR A 79 22.12 14.96 6.94
CA THR A 79 21.50 13.69 6.51
C THR A 79 20.02 13.59 6.90
N ARG A 80 19.62 14.09 8.09
CA ARG A 80 18.21 14.14 8.49
C ARG A 80 17.40 15.10 7.62
N ALA A 81 17.91 16.30 7.36
CA ALA A 81 17.25 17.28 6.50
C ALA A 81 17.11 16.75 5.06
N ALA A 82 18.16 16.13 4.53
CA ALA A 82 18.15 15.52 3.21
C ALA A 82 17.20 14.32 3.11
N ALA A 83 17.11 13.50 4.16
CA ALA A 83 16.13 12.42 4.25
C ALA A 83 14.69 12.97 4.21
N VAL A 84 14.40 14.05 4.95
CA VAL A 84 13.08 14.71 4.95
C VAL A 84 12.76 15.37 3.59
N SER A 85 13.75 16.00 2.94
CA SER A 85 13.59 16.60 1.61
C SER A 85 13.30 15.55 0.53
N SER A 86 14.04 14.43 0.56
CA SER A 86 13.82 13.31 -0.38
C SER A 86 12.42 12.69 -0.28
N TRP A 87 11.74 12.91 0.85
CA TRP A 87 10.37 12.45 1.10
C TRP A 87 9.31 13.23 0.30
N HIS A 88 9.61 14.47 -0.11
CA HIS A 88 8.63 15.37 -0.74
C HIS A 88 8.40 15.11 -2.23
N ARG A 89 9.22 14.26 -2.87
CA ARG A 89 8.99 13.83 -4.25
C ARG A 89 8.89 12.31 -4.28
N PRO A 90 7.69 11.74 -4.10
CA PRO A 90 7.52 10.30 -4.30
C PRO A 90 8.04 9.98 -5.70
N SER A 91 9.06 9.12 -5.75
CA SER A 91 9.60 8.70 -7.05
C SER A 91 8.46 8.12 -7.87
N TRP A 92 8.46 8.38 -9.18
CA TRP A 92 7.46 7.78 -10.07
C TRP A 92 7.36 6.24 -9.91
N ALA A 93 8.47 5.60 -9.53
CA ALA A 93 8.50 4.19 -9.18
C ALA A 93 7.64 3.87 -7.93
N ALA A 94 7.72 4.66 -6.87
CA ALA A 94 6.89 4.50 -5.67
C ALA A 94 5.40 4.71 -5.95
N ILE A 95 5.04 5.74 -6.73
CA ILE A 95 3.66 5.98 -7.14
C ILE A 95 3.13 4.77 -7.92
N ARG A 96 3.90 4.29 -8.92
CA ARG A 96 3.51 3.13 -9.70
C ARG A 96 3.35 1.87 -8.84
N ASP A 97 4.29 1.61 -7.93
CA ASP A 97 4.25 0.45 -7.05
C ASP A 97 3.07 0.54 -6.06
N LEU A 98 2.72 1.74 -5.58
CA LEU A 98 1.56 1.99 -4.73
C LEU A 98 0.25 1.81 -5.49
N THR A 99 0.11 2.41 -6.67
CA THR A 99 -1.06 2.22 -7.55
C THR A 99 -1.24 0.75 -7.89
N TRP A 100 -0.14 0.03 -8.09
CA TRP A 100 -0.16 -1.41 -8.32
C TRP A 100 -0.65 -2.21 -7.11
N ALA A 101 -0.12 -1.90 -5.92
CA ALA A 101 -0.54 -2.52 -4.68
C ALA A 101 -2.03 -2.26 -4.42
N ALA A 102 -2.50 -1.03 -4.63
CA ALA A 102 -3.89 -0.64 -4.49
C ALA A 102 -4.80 -1.39 -5.47
N ALA A 103 -4.44 -1.44 -6.75
CA ALA A 103 -5.19 -2.18 -7.77
C ALA A 103 -5.28 -3.68 -7.44
N ARG A 104 -4.18 -4.27 -6.94
CA ARG A 104 -4.16 -5.67 -6.51
C ARG A 104 -5.07 -5.91 -5.30
N MET A 105 -5.02 -5.05 -4.29
CA MET A 105 -5.92 -5.15 -3.13
C MET A 105 -7.39 -4.97 -3.53
N ALA A 106 -7.69 -4.02 -4.41
CA ALA A 106 -9.03 -3.83 -4.95
C ALA A 106 -9.52 -5.09 -5.71
N GLY A 107 -8.66 -5.67 -6.55
CA GLY A 107 -8.96 -6.94 -7.21
C GLY A 107 -9.24 -8.09 -6.24
N ILE A 108 -8.43 -8.22 -5.18
CA ILE A 108 -8.66 -9.22 -4.11
C ILE A 108 -9.98 -8.95 -3.38
N GLY A 109 -10.30 -7.69 -3.08
CA GLY A 109 -11.56 -7.30 -2.45
C GLY A 109 -12.77 -7.65 -3.31
N LEU A 110 -12.71 -7.38 -4.61
CA LEU A 110 -13.75 -7.76 -5.56
C LEU A 110 -13.92 -9.28 -5.65
N VAL A 111 -12.83 -10.05 -5.67
CA VAL A 111 -12.89 -11.52 -5.61
C VAL A 111 -13.51 -11.99 -4.30
N ALA A 112 -13.16 -11.38 -3.17
CA ALA A 112 -13.75 -11.69 -1.87
C ALA A 112 -15.26 -11.42 -1.86
N ILE A 113 -15.71 -10.31 -2.46
CA ILE A 113 -17.14 -10.03 -2.68
C ILE A 113 -17.76 -11.16 -3.52
N GLY A 114 -17.11 -11.58 -4.61
CA GLY A 114 -17.54 -12.74 -5.41
C GLY A 114 -17.71 -14.03 -4.63
N VAL A 115 -16.70 -14.41 -3.84
CA VAL A 115 -16.74 -15.60 -2.98
C VAL A 115 -17.88 -15.48 -1.97
N SER A 116 -18.13 -14.29 -1.41
CA SER A 116 -19.26 -14.07 -0.51
C SER A 116 -20.63 -14.23 -1.19
N GLY A 117 -20.72 -13.95 -2.50
CA GLY A 117 -21.91 -14.28 -3.31
C GLY A 117 -22.14 -15.79 -3.41
N GLY A 118 -21.07 -16.58 -3.57
CA GLY A 118 -21.12 -18.04 -3.53
C GLY A 118 -21.55 -18.58 -2.15
N VAL A 119 -21.03 -18.00 -1.06
CA VAL A 119 -21.47 -18.32 0.31
C VAL A 119 -22.95 -17.98 0.52
N ALA A 120 -23.40 -16.82 0.04
CA ALA A 120 -24.82 -16.43 0.08
C ALA A 120 -25.70 -17.41 -0.72
N ALA A 121 -25.25 -17.88 -1.89
CA ALA A 121 -25.97 -18.89 -2.66
C ALA A 121 -26.09 -20.23 -1.89
N ALA A 122 -25.02 -20.65 -1.21
CA ALA A 122 -25.05 -21.84 -0.35
C ALA A 122 -26.01 -21.67 0.84
N MET A 123 -26.03 -20.49 1.46
CA MET A 123 -26.98 -20.15 2.53
C MET A 123 -28.44 -20.15 2.04
N ASN A 124 -28.70 -19.59 0.84
CA ASN A 124 -30.02 -19.65 0.20
C ASN A 124 -30.50 -21.09 -0.02
N ALA A 125 -29.59 -22.00 -0.39
CA ALA A 125 -29.90 -23.41 -0.58
C ALA A 125 -30.12 -24.16 0.75
N ALA A 126 -29.33 -23.86 1.78
CA ALA A 126 -29.39 -24.56 3.07
C ALA A 126 -30.51 -24.05 4.00
N PHE A 127 -30.72 -22.74 4.05
CA PHE A 127 -31.62 -22.07 5.00
C PHE A 127 -32.82 -21.40 4.32
N GLY A 128 -32.88 -21.41 2.99
CA GLY A 128 -33.92 -20.76 2.21
C GLY A 128 -33.61 -19.29 1.88
N ARG A 129 -34.28 -18.77 0.86
CA ARG A 129 -34.03 -17.41 0.32
C ARG A 129 -34.37 -16.28 1.29
N HIS A 130 -35.26 -16.52 2.26
CA HIS A 130 -35.61 -15.54 3.29
C HIS A 130 -34.44 -15.24 4.23
N PHE A 131 -33.48 -16.16 4.39
CA PHE A 131 -32.33 -15.92 5.27
C PHE A 131 -31.36 -14.85 4.72
N VAL A 132 -31.18 -14.79 3.40
CA VAL A 132 -30.29 -13.80 2.75
C VAL A 132 -31.08 -12.61 2.21
N GLY A 133 -32.25 -12.85 1.61
CA GLY A 133 -33.06 -11.82 0.97
C GLY A 133 -34.22 -11.31 1.82
N GLY A 134 -34.38 -11.82 3.05
CA GLY A 134 -35.46 -11.40 3.95
C GLY A 134 -35.48 -9.89 4.15
N GLY A 135 -36.67 -9.31 4.22
CA GLY A 135 -36.85 -7.93 4.62
C GLY A 135 -37.40 -7.85 6.05
N PRO A 136 -37.43 -6.66 6.65
CA PRO A 136 -37.99 -6.45 7.97
C PRO A 136 -39.47 -6.83 7.97
N ALA A 137 -39.94 -7.47 9.04
CA ALA A 137 -41.34 -7.86 9.15
C ALA A 137 -42.25 -6.62 9.18
N GLY A 138 -43.35 -6.65 8.42
CA GLY A 138 -44.35 -5.58 8.42
C GLY A 138 -44.00 -4.33 7.58
N VAL A 139 -42.93 -4.36 6.79
CA VAL A 139 -42.60 -3.25 5.88
C VAL A 139 -43.57 -3.22 4.71
N ALA A 140 -44.25 -2.08 4.54
CA ALA A 140 -45.02 -1.77 3.35
C ALA A 140 -44.10 -1.21 2.27
N TYR A 141 -44.08 -1.85 1.10
CA TYR A 141 -43.33 -1.35 -0.05
C TYR A 141 -44.12 -0.27 -0.79
N PRO A 142 -43.47 0.80 -1.28
CA PRO A 142 -44.11 1.75 -2.19
C PRO A 142 -44.70 1.04 -3.41
N THR A 143 -45.84 1.51 -3.91
CA THR A 143 -46.58 0.88 -5.02
C THR A 143 -45.72 0.69 -6.27
N ALA A 144 -44.86 1.65 -6.59
CA ALA A 144 -43.94 1.57 -7.73
C ALA A 144 -42.89 0.45 -7.57
N ALA A 145 -42.28 0.33 -6.39
CA ALA A 145 -41.32 -0.74 -6.09
C ALA A 145 -42.02 -2.11 -6.12
N CYS A 146 -43.24 -2.18 -5.59
CA CYS A 146 -44.04 -3.39 -5.60
C CYS A 146 -44.38 -3.88 -7.01
N ALA A 147 -44.82 -2.95 -7.87
CA ALA A 147 -45.08 -3.24 -9.27
C ALA A 147 -43.82 -3.74 -9.99
N HIS A 148 -42.66 -3.14 -9.70
CA HIS A 148 -41.38 -3.60 -10.23
C HIS A 148 -41.04 -5.02 -9.79
N PHE A 149 -41.08 -5.33 -8.48
CA PHE A 149 -40.75 -6.66 -7.99
C PHE A 149 -41.70 -7.74 -8.52
N LEU A 150 -43.00 -7.47 -8.60
CA LEU A 150 -43.98 -8.40 -9.17
C LEU A 150 -43.80 -8.59 -10.68
N ALA A 151 -43.33 -7.56 -11.40
CA ALA A 151 -43.00 -7.69 -12.83
C ALA A 151 -41.76 -8.57 -13.06
N VAL A 152 -40.75 -8.48 -12.20
CA VAL A 152 -39.54 -9.32 -12.27
C VAL A 152 -39.80 -10.75 -11.77
N HIS A 153 -40.65 -10.91 -10.75
CA HIS A 153 -41.01 -12.20 -10.14
C HIS A 153 -42.52 -12.49 -10.24
N PRO A 154 -43.05 -12.80 -11.43
CA PRO A 154 -44.50 -12.99 -11.63
C PRO A 154 -45.09 -14.19 -10.88
N GLY A 155 -44.25 -15.12 -10.43
CA GLY A 155 -44.66 -16.27 -9.60
C GLY A 155 -44.74 -15.99 -8.10
N ALA A 156 -44.42 -14.77 -7.64
CA ALA A 156 -44.51 -14.41 -6.23
C ALA A 156 -45.98 -14.20 -5.83
N ALA A 157 -46.38 -14.78 -4.69
CA ALA A 157 -47.73 -14.66 -4.14
C ALA A 157 -47.97 -13.30 -3.45
N SER A 158 -46.91 -12.57 -3.12
CA SER A 158 -46.99 -11.26 -2.50
C SER A 158 -45.82 -10.36 -2.89
N CYS A 159 -46.03 -9.07 -2.68
CA CYS A 159 -45.00 -8.05 -2.87
C CYS A 159 -43.73 -8.31 -2.04
N ALA A 160 -43.91 -8.67 -0.77
CA ALA A 160 -42.80 -8.96 0.13
C ALA A 160 -42.03 -10.22 -0.30
N GLN A 161 -42.73 -11.24 -0.81
CA GLN A 161 -42.10 -12.41 -1.39
C GLN A 161 -41.30 -12.06 -2.65
N ALA A 162 -41.86 -11.24 -3.54
CA ALA A 162 -41.17 -10.78 -4.75
C ALA A 162 -39.90 -9.99 -4.41
N ALA A 163 -39.98 -9.05 -3.47
CA ALA A 163 -38.84 -8.30 -2.97
C ALA A 163 -37.76 -9.20 -2.35
N MET A 164 -38.17 -10.20 -1.55
CA MET A 164 -37.25 -11.16 -0.96
C MET A 164 -36.52 -11.99 -2.03
N LEU A 165 -37.25 -12.46 -3.06
CA LEU A 165 -36.65 -13.20 -4.16
C LEU A 165 -35.63 -12.34 -4.90
N GLU A 166 -35.97 -11.09 -5.21
CA GLU A 166 -35.07 -10.13 -5.86
C GLU A 166 -33.82 -9.89 -5.02
N ASN A 167 -33.98 -9.50 -3.75
CA ASN A 167 -32.85 -9.27 -2.85
C ASN A 167 -31.93 -10.48 -2.72
N SER A 168 -32.49 -11.68 -2.60
CA SER A 168 -31.72 -12.92 -2.50
C SER A 168 -30.93 -13.22 -3.78
N GLN A 169 -31.48 -12.86 -4.94
CA GLN A 169 -30.86 -13.06 -6.25
C GLN A 169 -29.78 -12.01 -6.51
N ASP A 170 -30.03 -10.75 -6.19
CA ASP A 170 -29.07 -9.65 -6.33
C ASP A 170 -27.86 -9.84 -5.43
N ALA A 171 -28.09 -10.29 -4.19
CA ALA A 171 -27.02 -10.64 -3.25
C ALA A 171 -26.05 -11.68 -3.83
N VAL A 172 -26.53 -12.59 -4.69
CA VAL A 172 -25.68 -13.59 -5.34
C VAL A 172 -25.10 -13.02 -6.64
N SER A 173 -25.96 -12.57 -7.56
CA SER A 173 -25.59 -12.22 -8.93
C SER A 173 -24.63 -11.03 -9.01
N LEU A 174 -24.93 -9.93 -8.30
CA LEU A 174 -24.08 -8.73 -8.31
C LEU A 174 -22.72 -9.01 -7.67
N ARG A 175 -22.70 -9.85 -6.62
CA ARG A 175 -21.46 -10.24 -5.95
C ARG A 175 -20.61 -11.13 -6.85
N LEU A 176 -21.20 -12.15 -7.47
CA LEU A 176 -20.49 -13.00 -8.43
C LEU A 176 -19.92 -12.19 -9.60
N LEU A 177 -20.69 -11.23 -10.13
CA LEU A 177 -20.21 -10.30 -11.16
C LEU A 177 -19.01 -9.49 -10.67
N ALA A 178 -19.08 -8.91 -9.46
CA ALA A 178 -17.95 -8.22 -8.85
C ALA A 178 -16.72 -9.15 -8.74
N GLY A 179 -16.92 -10.41 -8.37
CA GLY A 179 -15.88 -11.44 -8.36
C GLY A 179 -15.19 -11.63 -9.71
N LEU A 180 -15.97 -11.74 -10.79
CA LEU A 180 -15.44 -11.86 -12.16
C LEU A 180 -14.64 -10.62 -12.56
N VAL A 181 -15.11 -9.43 -12.23
CA VAL A 181 -14.36 -8.18 -12.45
C VAL A 181 -13.06 -8.19 -11.66
N GLY A 182 -13.08 -8.64 -10.40
CA GLY A 182 -11.88 -8.79 -9.57
C GLY A 182 -10.85 -9.75 -10.18
N LEU A 183 -11.30 -10.90 -10.68
CA LEU A 183 -10.44 -11.85 -11.39
C LEU A 183 -9.82 -11.24 -12.65
N LEU A 184 -10.61 -10.47 -13.42
CA LEU A 184 -10.11 -9.76 -14.60
C LEU A 184 -9.01 -8.76 -14.21
N VAL A 185 -9.25 -7.93 -13.19
CA VAL A 185 -8.26 -6.95 -12.68
C VAL A 185 -6.97 -7.65 -12.27
N LEU A 186 -7.07 -8.78 -11.54
CA LEU A 186 -5.91 -9.55 -11.12
C LEU A 186 -5.20 -10.23 -12.30
N ALA A 187 -5.92 -10.74 -13.29
CA ALA A 187 -5.35 -11.38 -14.47
C ALA A 187 -4.60 -10.37 -15.34
N VAL A 188 -5.25 -9.26 -15.69
CA VAL A 188 -4.65 -8.15 -16.46
C VAL A 188 -3.46 -7.57 -15.72
N GLY A 189 -3.60 -7.38 -14.40
CA GLY A 189 -2.49 -6.92 -13.56
C GLY A 189 -1.32 -7.90 -13.58
N ASN A 190 -1.52 -9.19 -13.32
CA ASN A 190 -0.39 -10.10 -13.23
C ASN A 190 0.20 -10.52 -14.60
N ALA A 191 -0.48 -10.22 -15.72
CA ALA A 191 -0.06 -10.65 -17.06
C ALA A 191 1.38 -10.21 -17.45
N PRO A 192 1.81 -8.94 -17.29
CA PRO A 192 3.18 -8.54 -17.61
C PRO A 192 4.22 -9.26 -16.75
N ALA A 193 3.92 -9.47 -15.46
CA ALA A 193 4.80 -10.21 -14.55
C ALA A 193 4.92 -11.69 -14.95
N MET A 194 3.81 -12.31 -15.37
CA MET A 194 3.80 -13.69 -15.87
C MET A 194 4.61 -13.82 -17.17
N VAL A 195 4.42 -12.90 -18.13
CA VAL A 195 5.19 -12.89 -19.39
C VAL A 195 6.68 -12.67 -19.12
N HIS A 196 7.02 -11.75 -18.20
CA HIS A 196 8.41 -11.49 -17.83
C HIS A 196 9.08 -12.70 -17.17
N ARG A 197 8.38 -13.39 -16.26
CA ARG A 197 8.86 -14.64 -15.63
C ARG A 197 9.09 -15.75 -16.65
N ARG A 198 8.19 -15.92 -17.63
CA ARG A 198 8.35 -16.91 -18.71
C ARG A 198 9.57 -16.65 -19.59
N ARG A 199 10.01 -15.40 -19.70
CA ARG A 199 11.23 -15.01 -20.44
C ARG A 199 12.51 -15.06 -19.57
N GLY A 200 12.46 -15.66 -18.38
CA GLY A 200 13.61 -15.76 -17.47
C GLY A 200 13.96 -14.46 -16.74
N GLY A 201 13.06 -13.48 -16.74
CA GLY A 201 13.27 -12.20 -16.06
C GLY A 201 13.22 -12.33 -14.54
N ARG A 202 14.15 -11.65 -13.84
CA ARG A 202 14.14 -11.57 -12.37
C ARG A 202 13.00 -10.66 -11.89
N PRO A 203 12.29 -11.01 -10.80
CA PRO A 203 11.23 -10.17 -10.26
C PRO A 203 11.78 -8.79 -9.85
N ARG A 204 11.06 -7.74 -10.24
CA ARG A 204 11.38 -6.38 -9.80
C ARG A 204 11.27 -6.29 -8.28
N ARG A 205 12.27 -5.70 -7.64
CA ARG A 205 12.17 -5.30 -6.22
C ARG A 205 11.16 -4.15 -6.11
N SER A 206 10.16 -4.34 -5.27
CA SER A 206 9.20 -3.29 -4.89
C SER A 206 9.93 -2.20 -4.11
N SER A 207 9.59 -0.95 -4.36
CA SER A 207 10.03 0.19 -3.54
C SER A 207 9.25 0.30 -2.21
N LEU A 208 8.10 -0.35 -2.11
CA LEU A 208 7.28 -0.35 -0.89
C LEU A 208 7.82 -1.35 0.16
N PRO A 209 7.71 -1.03 1.47
CA PRO A 209 7.97 -1.98 2.54
C PRO A 209 7.14 -3.25 2.36
N SER A 210 7.77 -4.42 2.56
CA SER A 210 7.11 -5.73 2.40
C SER A 210 5.97 -5.96 3.40
N THR A 211 5.96 -5.21 4.51
CA THR A 211 4.94 -5.24 5.57
C THR A 211 3.70 -4.41 5.26
N LEU A 212 3.78 -3.43 4.34
CA LEU A 212 2.72 -2.44 4.11
C LEU A 212 1.42 -3.10 3.62
N VAL A 213 1.49 -3.88 2.53
CA VAL A 213 0.30 -4.50 1.93
C VAL A 213 -0.35 -5.52 2.88
N PRO A 214 0.39 -6.44 3.52
CA PRO A 214 -0.20 -7.35 4.51
C PRO A 214 -0.84 -6.64 5.70
N ALA A 215 -0.22 -5.58 6.23
CA ALA A 215 -0.79 -4.83 7.34
C ALA A 215 -2.10 -4.13 6.94
N VAL A 216 -2.10 -3.39 5.82
CA VAL A 216 -3.30 -2.70 5.33
C VAL A 216 -4.42 -3.69 4.97
N GLY A 217 -4.08 -4.82 4.34
CA GLY A 217 -5.04 -5.87 4.05
C GLY A 217 -5.65 -6.46 5.31
N ALA A 218 -4.84 -6.84 6.29
CA ALA A 218 -5.32 -7.42 7.54
C ALA A 218 -6.25 -6.47 8.30
N THR A 219 -5.90 -5.18 8.39
CA THR A 219 -6.71 -4.19 9.11
C THR A 219 -7.98 -3.83 8.35
N ALA A 220 -7.90 -3.56 7.04
CA ALA A 220 -9.07 -3.18 6.25
C ALA A 220 -10.11 -4.30 6.16
N PHE A 221 -9.69 -5.52 5.81
CA PHE A 221 -10.60 -6.66 5.75
C PHE A 221 -11.06 -7.11 7.13
N GLY A 222 -10.22 -6.98 8.17
CA GLY A 222 -10.58 -7.30 9.54
C GLY A 222 -11.68 -6.37 10.07
N ALA A 223 -11.51 -5.06 9.88
CA ALA A 223 -12.51 -4.06 10.25
C ALA A 223 -13.82 -4.25 9.48
N ALA A 224 -13.76 -4.45 8.15
CA ALA A 224 -14.93 -4.73 7.35
C ALA A 224 -15.65 -6.01 7.80
N GLY A 225 -14.90 -7.08 8.08
CA GLY A 225 -15.44 -8.34 8.58
C GLY A 225 -16.15 -8.19 9.93
N ALA A 226 -15.52 -7.47 10.87
CA ALA A 226 -16.11 -7.21 12.19
C ALA A 226 -17.41 -6.39 12.09
N VAL A 227 -17.42 -5.33 11.26
CA VAL A 227 -18.63 -4.51 11.03
C VAL A 227 -19.75 -5.34 10.41
N LEU A 228 -19.46 -6.13 9.37
CA LEU A 228 -20.47 -6.96 8.70
C LEU A 228 -21.04 -8.06 9.61
N VAL A 229 -20.20 -8.68 10.44
CA VAL A 229 -20.69 -9.64 11.45
C VAL A 229 -21.53 -8.94 12.52
N GLY A 230 -21.14 -7.74 12.94
CA GLY A 230 -21.94 -6.92 13.85
C GLY A 230 -23.32 -6.58 13.29
N LEU A 231 -23.38 -6.16 12.02
CA LEU A 231 -24.66 -5.91 11.32
C LEU A 231 -25.50 -7.17 11.19
N ALA A 232 -24.88 -8.33 10.91
CA ALA A 232 -25.60 -9.60 10.87
C ALA A 232 -26.19 -9.99 12.24
N ALA A 233 -25.48 -9.69 13.34
CA ALA A 233 -25.96 -9.96 14.69
C ALA A 233 -27.04 -8.96 15.14
N ASP A 234 -26.98 -7.71 14.70
CA ASP A 234 -28.04 -6.73 14.94
C ASP A 234 -29.33 -7.12 14.21
N ASP A 235 -29.21 -7.58 12.96
CA ASP A 235 -30.36 -8.03 12.17
C ASP A 235 -31.09 -9.23 12.80
N THR A 236 -30.36 -10.17 13.42
CA THR A 236 -30.99 -11.30 14.11
C THR A 236 -31.71 -10.91 15.40
N VAL A 237 -31.35 -9.77 16.02
CA VAL A 237 -31.95 -9.30 17.28
C VAL A 237 -33.08 -8.33 17.04
N VAL A 238 -32.90 -7.37 16.12
CA VAL A 238 -33.81 -6.24 15.94
C VAL A 238 -34.70 -6.41 14.70
N GLY A 239 -34.29 -7.22 13.71
CA GLY A 239 -35.08 -7.56 12.53
C GLY A 239 -35.42 -6.38 11.61
N VAL A 240 -34.55 -5.35 11.58
CA VAL A 240 -34.81 -4.07 10.88
C VAL A 240 -34.14 -3.98 9.51
N SER A 241 -33.33 -4.96 9.09
CA SER A 241 -32.55 -4.87 7.86
C SER A 241 -32.75 -6.05 6.91
N SER A 242 -31.94 -6.08 5.84
CA SER A 242 -31.84 -7.22 4.93
C SER A 242 -31.41 -8.46 5.70
N GLY A 243 -31.96 -9.63 5.37
CA GLY A 243 -31.82 -10.85 6.16
C GLY A 243 -30.37 -11.17 6.54
N ALA A 244 -30.17 -11.64 7.78
CA ALA A 244 -28.88 -11.88 8.42
C ALA A 244 -27.80 -12.54 7.53
N GLY A 245 -28.19 -13.46 6.64
CA GLY A 245 -27.27 -14.11 5.69
C GLY A 245 -26.60 -13.16 4.71
N TYR A 246 -27.22 -12.02 4.41
CA TYR A 246 -26.68 -10.98 3.53
C TYR A 246 -25.35 -10.44 4.07
N TYR A 247 -25.33 -9.99 5.32
CA TYR A 247 -24.13 -9.44 5.94
C TYR A 247 -23.18 -10.53 6.44
N LEU A 248 -23.71 -11.64 6.96
CA LEU A 248 -22.90 -12.74 7.49
C LEU A 248 -21.98 -13.35 6.44
N SER A 249 -22.49 -13.61 5.22
CA SER A 249 -21.69 -14.14 4.12
C SER A 249 -20.49 -13.25 3.76
N GLY A 250 -20.69 -11.93 3.72
CA GLY A 250 -19.61 -10.96 3.51
C GLY A 250 -18.62 -10.93 4.68
N GLY A 251 -19.13 -10.92 5.91
CA GLY A 251 -18.33 -10.90 7.13
C GLY A 251 -17.38 -12.10 7.25
N LEU A 252 -17.89 -13.32 7.02
CA LEU A 252 -17.09 -14.55 7.09
C LEU A 252 -15.95 -14.54 6.07
N VAL A 253 -16.22 -14.14 4.82
CA VAL A 253 -15.19 -14.09 3.79
C VAL A 253 -14.17 -12.98 4.07
N ALA A 254 -14.61 -11.80 4.51
CA ALA A 254 -13.70 -10.70 4.87
C ALA A 254 -12.76 -11.10 6.01
N LEU A 255 -13.26 -11.77 7.06
CA LEU A 255 -12.43 -12.27 8.17
C LEU A 255 -11.42 -13.33 7.71
N ALA A 256 -11.82 -14.24 6.80
CA ALA A 256 -10.88 -15.22 6.24
C ALA A 256 -9.76 -14.56 5.44
N VAL A 257 -10.08 -13.52 4.64
CA VAL A 257 -9.09 -12.73 3.89
C VAL A 257 -8.18 -11.96 4.85
N ALA A 258 -8.74 -11.36 5.91
CA ALA A 258 -7.96 -10.68 6.94
C ALA A 258 -6.96 -11.62 7.62
N ALA A 259 -7.39 -12.85 7.97
CA ALA A 259 -6.53 -13.87 8.55
C ALA A 259 -5.40 -14.28 7.58
N ALA A 260 -5.68 -14.42 6.28
CA ALA A 260 -4.65 -14.71 5.29
C ALA A 260 -3.59 -13.60 5.20
N TYR A 261 -4.00 -12.32 5.27
CA TYR A 261 -3.08 -11.19 5.32
C TYR A 261 -2.30 -11.13 6.64
N ALA A 262 -2.92 -11.42 7.78
CA ALA A 262 -2.25 -11.47 9.08
C ALA A 262 -1.18 -12.58 9.13
N ILE A 263 -1.47 -13.76 8.58
CA ILE A 263 -0.50 -14.86 8.44
C ILE A 263 0.66 -14.43 7.53
N SER A 264 0.37 -13.75 6.42
CA SER A 264 1.39 -13.20 5.53
C SER A 264 2.29 -12.19 6.24
N LEU A 265 1.70 -11.27 7.02
CA LEU A 265 2.43 -10.30 7.82
C LEU A 265 3.36 -10.99 8.82
N ASN A 266 2.85 -11.97 9.57
CA ASN A 266 3.63 -12.71 10.56
C ASN A 266 4.82 -13.48 9.96
N ARG A 267 4.74 -13.90 8.69
CA ARG A 267 5.87 -14.54 7.99
C ARG A 267 6.98 -13.55 7.60
N VAL A 268 6.65 -12.27 7.48
CA VAL A 268 7.60 -11.23 7.04
C VAL A 268 8.29 -10.56 8.24
N LEU A 269 7.64 -10.48 9.40
CA LEU A 269 8.18 -9.83 10.60
C LEU A 269 9.51 -10.42 11.13
N PRO A 270 9.74 -11.75 11.17
CA PRO A 270 11.00 -12.32 11.66
C PRO A 270 12.24 -11.87 10.87
N ALA A 271 12.08 -11.45 9.61
CA ALA A 271 13.17 -10.96 8.79
C ALA A 271 13.68 -9.57 9.19
N TYR A 272 13.00 -8.88 10.13
CA TYR A 272 13.39 -7.55 10.62
C TYR A 272 13.96 -7.57 12.05
N GLY A 273 13.89 -8.71 12.75
CA GLY A 273 14.31 -8.86 14.16
C GLY A 273 15.62 -9.61 14.38
N ALA A 274 16.33 -9.98 13.32
CA ALA A 274 17.63 -10.66 13.34
C ALA A 274 18.66 -9.81 12.59
#